data_AF-A0A067KAI6-F1
#
_entry.id   AF-A0A067KAI6-F1
#
_cell.length_a   1.000
_cell.length_b   1.000
_cell.length_c   1.000
_cell.angle_alpha   90.00
_cell.angle_beta   90.00
_cell.angle_gamma   90.00
#
_symmetry.space_group_name_H-M   'P 1'
#
loop_
_entity.id
_entity.type
_entity.pdbx_description
1 polymer ?
#
loop_
_entity_poly.entity_id
_entity_poly.type
_entity_poly.pdbx_seq_one_letter_code
_entity_poly.pdbx_strand_id
1 'polypeptide(L)'
;MNKIEFAEKAINSGVVLPLMQLLRGKITWVEQRVAVRALGHLASHERAFEAIANEFEVEIVELAIELASNCSKTIYKKFLGVKDRKRLKYHCDLLTRGIGGEERENRKAEEWANQLQCWSLYLLNCFACKERSVSIICKKQQFLKDLCGLWGGLGNRKSPGGVGLIRSLCNTTIGRESIANIEEVIVGLCNKSRTCDYWRYMAIDSLLLLLKDTNTRYKVIEIAASFLADLVELKSLKEKDKIGETITQTLLQDYYKIKYGGLKLKNQIAEDALKEIWELKVERRKKEEIISNKEMKERKNLAQIFKRKGNKKFWSGFVEKAVVKYTKALDLCPLKMRKERIVLYSNRAQCYLLLKIPEAAIRDTTRALSLCDGKSLHRKSLWRRSQAYDMKGMAKESLMDCLMFINVNVKIPYYAARMINKQMNATWIFAEAKSKRKAEKRADKSNGEDKVKMMMKIKEKKGLPTVQEESLGERERSKQQGTAKRRREAAGLTAALARVRIV
;
A
#
# COMPACT_ATOMS: atom_id res chain seq x y z
N MET A 1 10.98 19.42 22.09
CA MET A 1 10.87 18.05 22.63
C MET A 1 11.82 17.04 21.99
N ASN A 2 12.46 17.31 20.84
CA ASN A 2 13.50 16.42 20.26
C ASN A 2 14.92 16.96 20.52
N LYS A 3 15.27 17.26 21.78
CA LYS A 3 16.65 17.64 22.14
C LYS A 3 17.31 16.46 22.84
N ILE A 4 18.54 16.14 22.46
CA ILE A 4 19.32 15.02 23.01
C ILE A 4 19.46 15.15 24.54
N GLU A 5 19.67 16.38 25.03
CA GLU A 5 19.77 16.71 26.46
C GLU A 5 18.59 16.18 27.29
N PHE A 6 17.37 16.22 26.75
CA PHE A 6 16.19 15.72 27.48
C PHE A 6 16.13 14.19 27.52
N ALA A 7 16.63 13.51 26.49
CA ALA A 7 16.72 12.05 26.48
C ALA A 7 17.76 11.58 27.52
N GLU A 8 18.92 12.22 27.57
CA GLU A 8 19.96 11.93 28.56
C GLU A 8 19.47 12.19 29.99
N LYS A 9 18.84 13.34 30.24
CA LYS A 9 18.27 13.66 31.55
C LYS A 9 17.20 12.64 31.98
N ALA A 10 16.39 12.15 31.04
CA ALA A 10 15.38 11.14 31.33
C ALA A 10 15.99 9.78 31.71
N ILE A 11 17.05 9.36 31.03
CA ILE A 11 17.81 8.14 31.39
C ILE A 11 18.42 8.29 32.79
N ASN A 12 19.10 9.42 33.07
CA ASN A 12 19.69 9.69 34.38
C ASN A 12 18.65 9.75 35.51
N SER A 13 17.38 9.98 35.19
CA SER A 13 16.27 9.98 36.16
C SER A 13 15.69 8.57 36.41
N GLY A 14 16.27 7.51 35.83
CA GLY A 14 15.83 6.13 36.05
C GLY A 14 14.51 5.76 35.36
N VAL A 15 14.10 6.48 34.31
CA VAL A 15 12.77 6.31 33.69
C VAL A 15 12.57 4.98 32.94
N VAL A 16 13.64 4.28 32.58
CA VAL A 16 13.60 3.10 31.70
C VAL A 16 12.78 1.97 32.33
N LEU A 17 13.05 1.60 33.59
CA LEU A 17 12.36 0.51 34.27
C LEU A 17 10.84 0.78 34.44
N PRO A 18 10.40 1.97 34.89
CA PRO A 18 8.98 2.35 34.86
C PRO A 18 8.34 2.22 33.47
N LEU A 19 9.02 2.69 32.41
CA LEU A 19 8.52 2.56 31.04
C LEU A 19 8.40 1.09 30.62
N MET A 20 9.35 0.24 31.00
CA MET A 20 9.28 -1.21 30.76
C MET A 20 8.10 -1.86 31.48
N GLN A 21 7.82 -1.49 32.73
CA GLN A 21 6.64 -1.99 33.45
C GLN A 21 5.33 -1.61 32.74
N LEU A 22 5.24 -0.39 32.21
CA LEU A 22 4.09 0.04 31.41
C LEU A 22 4.01 -0.70 30.07
N LEU A 23 5.16 -0.93 29.41
CA LEU A 23 5.24 -1.68 28.14
C LEU A 23 4.74 -3.13 28.30
N ARG A 24 5.13 -3.80 29.40
CA ARG A 24 4.65 -5.15 29.80
C ARG A 24 3.13 -5.21 30.02
N GLY A 25 2.45 -4.07 30.08
CA GLY A 25 1.00 -4.00 30.24
C GLY A 25 0.53 -4.05 31.68
N LYS A 26 1.35 -3.60 32.64
CA LYS A 26 1.00 -3.54 34.08
C LYS A 26 -0.29 -2.74 34.35
N ILE A 27 -0.62 -1.78 33.49
CA ILE A 27 -1.85 -0.98 33.57
C ILE A 27 -2.76 -1.32 32.39
N THR A 28 -2.80 -0.50 31.34
CA THR A 28 -3.67 -0.73 30.19
C THR A 28 -2.94 -0.45 28.87
N TRP A 29 -3.64 -0.67 27.76
CA TRP A 29 -3.14 -0.36 26.42
C TRP A 29 -2.89 1.15 26.22
N VAL A 30 -3.54 2.00 27.02
CA VAL A 30 -3.33 3.46 26.99
C VAL A 30 -1.91 3.80 27.48
N GLU A 31 -1.47 3.19 28.58
CA GLU A 31 -0.13 3.39 29.12
C GLU A 31 0.93 2.68 28.27
N GLN A 32 0.63 1.51 27.70
CA GLN A 32 1.51 0.87 26.71
C GLN A 32 1.80 1.81 25.53
N ARG A 33 0.78 2.54 25.04
CA ARG A 33 0.96 3.55 24.00
C ARG A 33 1.92 4.67 24.41
N VAL A 34 1.85 5.14 25.65
CA VAL A 34 2.78 6.15 26.18
C VAL A 34 4.19 5.58 26.29
N ALA A 35 4.32 4.37 26.84
CA ALA A 35 5.59 3.68 27.03
C ALA A 35 6.34 3.46 25.71
N VAL A 36 5.67 2.88 24.72
CA VAL A 36 6.24 2.65 23.38
C VAL A 36 6.71 3.96 22.74
N ARG A 37 5.94 5.04 22.88
CA ARG A 37 6.32 6.35 22.34
C ARG A 37 7.58 6.88 23.01
N ALA A 38 7.63 6.86 24.34
CA ALA A 38 8.76 7.36 25.11
C ALA A 38 10.02 6.54 24.81
N LEU A 39 9.93 5.21 24.84
CA LEU A 39 11.03 4.31 24.48
C LEU A 39 11.48 4.51 23.03
N GLY A 40 10.55 4.72 22.08
CA GLY A 40 10.88 5.04 20.69
C GLY A 40 11.69 6.34 20.56
N HIS A 41 11.31 7.38 21.30
CA HIS A 41 12.08 8.64 21.33
C HIS A 41 13.46 8.44 21.94
N LEU A 42 13.59 7.72 23.05
CA LEU A 42 14.89 7.44 23.67
C LEU A 42 15.78 6.60 22.73
N ALA A 43 15.24 5.54 22.13
CA ALA A 43 15.94 4.67 21.17
C ALA A 43 16.36 5.39 19.87
N SER A 44 15.76 6.54 19.58
CA SER A 44 16.16 7.36 18.44
C SER A 44 17.49 8.11 18.65
N HIS A 45 17.92 8.29 19.90
CA HIS A 45 19.18 8.95 20.27
C HIS A 45 20.22 7.92 20.68
N GLU A 46 21.47 8.07 20.22
CA GLU A 46 22.52 7.05 20.34
C GLU A 46 22.89 6.74 21.80
N ARG A 47 23.19 7.75 22.62
CA ARG A 47 23.54 7.56 24.04
C ARG A 47 22.39 6.96 24.86
N ALA A 48 21.16 7.42 24.63
CA ALA A 48 19.99 6.88 25.31
C ALA A 48 19.61 5.48 24.81
N PHE A 49 19.93 5.15 23.56
CA PHE A 49 19.73 3.83 23.00
C PHE A 49 20.59 2.78 23.71
N GLU A 50 21.89 3.05 23.93
CA GLU A 50 22.76 2.07 24.62
C GLU A 50 22.26 1.76 26.03
N ALA A 51 21.82 2.77 26.78
CA ALA A 51 21.25 2.57 28.11
C ALA A 51 20.00 1.67 28.11
N ILE A 52 19.19 1.73 27.05
CA ILE A 52 18.00 0.89 26.91
C ILE A 52 18.37 -0.52 26.41
N ALA A 53 19.27 -0.59 25.44
CA ALA A 53 19.61 -1.82 24.76
C ALA A 53 20.42 -2.77 25.66
N ASN A 54 21.29 -2.25 26.52
CA ASN A 54 22.14 -3.08 27.40
C ASN A 54 21.33 -3.96 28.36
N GLU A 55 20.18 -3.48 28.85
CA GLU A 55 19.38 -4.21 29.84
C GLU A 55 18.12 -4.85 29.26
N PHE A 56 17.49 -4.24 28.25
CA PHE A 56 16.12 -4.60 27.85
C PHE A 56 15.95 -4.85 26.35
N GLU A 57 17.02 -4.95 25.56
CA GLU A 57 16.94 -5.07 24.09
C GLU A 57 15.97 -6.16 23.62
N VAL A 58 16.19 -7.41 24.04
CA VAL A 58 15.38 -8.56 23.59
C VAL A 58 13.92 -8.38 23.98
N GLU A 59 13.68 -8.02 25.25
CA GLU A 59 12.35 -7.87 25.80
C GLU A 59 11.56 -6.75 25.09
N ILE A 60 12.20 -5.60 24.84
CA ILE A 60 11.58 -4.48 24.12
C ILE A 60 11.17 -4.89 22.72
N VAL A 61 12.04 -5.60 22.01
CA VAL A 61 11.78 -6.04 20.64
C VAL A 61 10.61 -7.02 20.60
N GLU A 62 10.56 -7.99 21.51
CA GLU A 62 9.46 -8.95 21.56
C GLU A 62 8.11 -8.30 21.91
N LEU A 63 8.08 -7.43 22.93
CA LEU A 63 6.87 -6.69 23.30
C LEU A 63 6.42 -5.73 22.19
N ALA A 64 7.36 -5.08 21.50
CA ALA A 64 7.02 -4.19 20.39
C ALA A 64 6.46 -4.96 19.18
N ILE A 65 6.98 -6.16 18.88
CA ILE A 65 6.41 -7.05 17.85
C ILE A 65 4.99 -7.48 18.24
N GLU A 66 4.78 -7.88 19.49
CA GLU A 66 3.47 -8.28 19.98
C GLU A 66 2.46 -7.13 19.88
N LEU A 67 2.84 -5.94 20.32
CA LEU A 67 1.99 -4.75 20.27
C LEU A 67 1.68 -4.33 18.82
N ALA A 68 2.68 -4.31 17.93
CA ALA A 68 2.46 -3.99 16.53
C ALA A 68 1.48 -4.96 15.85
N SER A 69 1.54 -6.23 16.22
CA SER A 69 0.71 -7.30 15.65
C SER A 69 -0.71 -7.34 16.24
N ASN A 70 -0.85 -7.13 17.55
CA ASN A 70 -2.07 -7.46 18.28
C ASN A 70 -2.84 -6.27 18.84
N CYS A 71 -2.30 -5.04 18.81
CA CYS A 71 -2.94 -3.89 19.47
C CYS A 71 -4.39 -3.66 19.01
N SER A 72 -4.68 -3.80 17.71
CA SER A 72 -6.01 -3.60 17.15
C SER A 72 -7.02 -4.59 17.71
N LYS A 73 -6.64 -5.88 17.76
CA LYS A 73 -7.46 -6.95 18.35
C LYS A 73 -7.69 -6.72 19.84
N THR A 74 -6.64 -6.37 20.57
CA THR A 74 -6.70 -6.12 22.02
C THR A 74 -7.61 -4.94 22.35
N ILE A 75 -7.43 -3.81 21.66
CA ILE A 75 -8.23 -2.60 21.87
C ILE A 75 -9.68 -2.82 21.46
N TYR A 76 -9.93 -3.54 20.36
CA TYR A 76 -11.30 -3.90 19.99
C TYR A 76 -11.97 -4.76 21.05
N LYS A 77 -11.29 -5.80 21.55
CA LYS A 77 -11.85 -6.69 22.57
C LYS A 77 -12.10 -5.96 23.89
N LYS A 78 -11.17 -5.11 24.33
CA LYS A 78 -11.19 -4.44 25.64
C LYS A 78 -11.97 -3.12 25.65
N PHE A 79 -12.21 -2.48 24.50
CA PHE A 79 -12.84 -1.15 24.45
C PHE A 79 -13.95 -1.04 23.40
N LEU A 80 -13.65 -1.03 22.09
CA LEU A 80 -14.68 -0.75 21.06
C LEU A 80 -15.79 -1.81 21.00
N GLY A 81 -15.45 -3.07 21.26
CA GLY A 81 -16.40 -4.16 21.33
C GLY A 81 -17.22 -4.17 22.62
N VAL A 82 -16.79 -3.47 23.66
CA VAL A 82 -17.49 -3.45 24.93
C VAL A 82 -18.69 -2.51 24.83
N LYS A 83 -19.84 -2.92 25.40
CA LYS A 83 -21.02 -2.06 25.49
C LYS A 83 -20.62 -0.79 26.25
N ASP A 84 -21.12 0.37 25.82
CA ASP A 84 -20.72 1.68 26.36
C ASP A 84 -20.75 1.73 27.91
N ARG A 85 -21.85 1.30 28.52
CA ARG A 85 -22.04 1.20 29.98
C ARG A 85 -21.02 0.32 30.72
N LYS A 86 -20.29 -0.54 30.02
CA LYS A 86 -19.28 -1.46 30.57
C LYS A 86 -17.84 -1.00 30.30
N ARG A 87 -17.64 0.15 29.64
CA ARG A 87 -16.31 0.72 29.42
C ARG A 87 -15.77 1.27 30.73
N LEU A 88 -14.46 1.12 30.93
CA LEU A 88 -13.78 1.71 32.08
C LEU A 88 -13.81 3.24 31.93
N LYS A 89 -14.44 3.93 32.90
CA LYS A 89 -14.60 5.39 32.90
C LYS A 89 -13.26 6.12 32.76
N TYR A 90 -12.23 5.62 33.45
CA TYR A 90 -10.85 6.07 33.32
C TYR A 90 -10.36 6.18 31.86
N HIS A 91 -10.64 5.17 31.02
CA HIS A 91 -10.26 5.22 29.61
C HIS A 91 -11.06 6.26 28.82
N CYS A 92 -12.37 6.34 29.07
CA CYS A 92 -13.23 7.31 28.40
C CYS A 92 -12.79 8.74 28.73
N ASP A 93 -12.47 9.01 30.00
CA ASP A 93 -12.01 10.32 30.48
C ASP A 93 -10.67 10.70 29.85
N LEU A 94 -9.69 9.78 29.79
CA LEU A 94 -8.40 10.02 29.14
C LEU A 94 -8.52 10.27 27.63
N LEU A 95 -9.39 9.53 26.94
CA LEU A 95 -9.57 9.66 25.49
C LEU A 95 -10.24 10.98 25.10
N THR A 96 -11.18 11.45 25.92
CA THR A 96 -12.08 12.56 25.57
C THR A 96 -11.86 13.83 26.39
N ARG A 97 -10.99 13.79 27.40
CA ARG A 97 -10.79 14.87 28.39
C ARG A 97 -12.11 15.27 29.08
N GLY A 98 -12.97 14.29 29.36
CA GLY A 98 -14.28 14.49 30.00
C GLY A 98 -15.40 14.99 29.08
N ILE A 99 -15.12 15.32 27.81
CA ILE A 99 -16.16 15.73 26.84
C ILE A 99 -16.57 14.49 26.01
N GLY A 100 -17.39 13.65 26.64
CA GLY A 100 -17.74 12.29 26.23
C GLY A 100 -18.64 12.14 25.00
N GLY A 101 -19.02 10.88 24.73
CA GLY A 101 -19.91 10.46 23.65
C GLY A 101 -19.34 9.29 22.85
N GLU A 102 -20.14 8.23 22.64
CA GLU A 102 -19.70 6.95 22.06
C GLU A 102 -18.94 7.13 20.73
N GLU A 103 -19.40 8.03 19.85
CA GLU A 103 -18.74 8.29 18.57
C GLU A 103 -17.34 8.88 18.75
N ARG A 104 -17.18 9.84 19.66
CA ARG A 104 -15.90 10.52 19.92
C ARG A 104 -14.91 9.56 20.56
N GLU A 105 -15.37 8.78 21.54
CA GLU A 105 -14.58 7.72 22.17
C GLU A 105 -14.09 6.69 21.15
N ASN A 106 -14.99 6.19 20.29
CA ASN A 106 -14.65 5.23 19.25
C ASN A 106 -13.61 5.79 18.28
N ARG A 107 -13.76 7.06 17.88
CA ARG A 107 -12.82 7.75 17.00
C ARG A 107 -11.44 7.91 17.66
N LYS A 108 -11.39 8.29 18.93
CA LYS A 108 -10.14 8.45 19.68
C LYS A 108 -9.46 7.11 19.93
N ALA A 109 -10.21 6.06 20.23
CA ALA A 109 -9.67 4.72 20.38
C ALA A 109 -9.08 4.18 19.07
N GLU A 110 -9.71 4.46 17.93
CA GLU A 110 -9.15 4.16 16.60
C GLU A 110 -7.84 4.92 16.33
N GLU A 111 -7.82 6.23 16.61
CA GLU A 111 -6.62 7.05 16.48
C GLU A 111 -5.47 6.51 17.34
N TRP A 112 -5.74 6.18 18.60
CA TRP A 112 -4.72 5.69 19.52
C TRP A 112 -4.27 4.26 19.22
N ALA A 113 -5.15 3.39 18.71
CA ALA A 113 -4.77 2.07 18.22
C ALA A 113 -3.78 2.17 17.05
N ASN A 114 -4.06 3.06 16.10
CA ASN A 114 -3.13 3.37 15.02
C ASN A 114 -1.80 3.88 15.57
N GLN A 115 -1.81 4.86 16.49
CA GLN A 115 -0.58 5.41 17.08
C GLN A 115 0.23 4.34 17.81
N LEU A 116 -0.40 3.46 18.59
CA LEU A 116 0.26 2.35 19.27
C LEU A 116 0.97 1.43 18.25
N GLN A 117 0.27 0.97 17.21
CA GLN A 117 0.89 0.15 16.15
C GLN A 117 2.08 0.87 15.49
N CYS A 118 1.91 2.14 15.16
CA CYS A 118 2.90 2.92 14.43
C CYS A 118 4.15 3.20 15.27
N TRP A 119 3.98 3.49 16.56
CA TRP A 119 5.09 3.72 17.46
C TRP A 119 5.81 2.42 17.82
N SER A 120 5.11 1.28 17.87
CA SER A 120 5.75 -0.03 18.03
C SER A 120 6.64 -0.34 16.83
N LEU A 121 6.14 -0.11 15.60
CA LEU A 121 6.95 -0.27 14.38
C LEU A 121 8.12 0.72 14.32
N TYR A 122 7.92 1.96 14.80
CA TYR A 122 8.99 2.95 14.88
C TYR A 122 10.09 2.52 15.85
N LEU A 123 9.72 2.02 17.04
CA LEU A 123 10.66 1.49 18.03
C LEU A 123 11.47 0.33 17.44
N LEU A 124 10.81 -0.64 16.81
CA LEU A 124 11.50 -1.74 16.09
C LEU A 124 12.43 -1.22 15.00
N ASN A 125 12.02 -0.19 14.27
CA ASN A 125 12.84 0.41 13.24
C ASN A 125 14.09 1.10 13.82
N CYS A 126 14.02 1.67 15.03
CA CYS A 126 15.20 2.23 15.71
C CYS A 126 16.25 1.16 15.99
N PHE A 127 15.85 -0.04 16.42
CA PHE A 127 16.76 -1.18 16.61
C PHE A 127 17.31 -1.69 15.28
N ALA A 128 16.44 -1.92 14.29
CA ALA A 128 16.84 -2.42 12.96
C ALA A 128 17.80 -1.47 12.23
N CYS A 129 17.59 -0.14 12.31
CA CYS A 129 18.49 0.85 11.71
C CYS A 129 19.89 0.87 12.35
N LYS A 130 20.02 0.38 13.58
CA LYS A 130 21.30 0.24 14.30
C LYS A 130 21.87 -1.18 14.20
N GLU A 131 21.30 -2.01 13.34
CA GLU A 131 21.67 -3.42 13.14
C GLU A 131 21.54 -4.28 14.42
N ARG A 132 20.75 -3.82 15.39
CA ARG A 132 20.48 -4.51 16.66
C ARG A 132 19.21 -5.35 16.55
N SER A 133 19.21 -6.52 17.18
CA SER A 133 18.08 -7.46 17.22
C SER A 133 17.46 -7.85 15.87
N VAL A 134 18.19 -7.66 14.76
CA VAL A 134 17.70 -8.02 13.41
C VAL A 134 17.34 -9.50 13.34
N SER A 135 18.17 -10.38 13.90
CA SER A 135 17.94 -11.82 13.92
C SER A 135 16.65 -12.19 14.66
N ILE A 136 16.33 -11.50 15.76
CA ILE A 136 15.12 -11.73 16.56
C ILE A 136 13.88 -11.33 15.76
N ILE A 137 13.90 -10.15 15.13
CA ILE A 137 12.81 -9.68 14.29
C ILE A 137 12.61 -10.64 13.11
N CYS A 138 13.70 -11.06 12.46
CA CYS A 138 13.66 -11.93 11.30
C CYS A 138 13.20 -13.37 11.59
N LYS A 139 13.39 -13.86 12.83
CA LYS A 139 12.85 -15.17 13.26
C LYS A 139 11.32 -15.19 13.34
N LYS A 140 10.65 -14.04 13.50
CA LYS A 140 9.18 -13.98 13.62
C LYS A 140 8.53 -13.95 12.23
N GLN A 141 8.49 -15.09 11.56
CA GLN A 141 7.99 -15.26 10.19
C GLN A 141 6.59 -14.68 9.94
N GLN A 142 5.63 -14.95 10.84
CA GLN A 142 4.27 -14.42 10.71
C GLN A 142 4.23 -12.89 10.79
N PHE A 143 5.02 -12.30 11.69
CA PHE A 143 5.13 -10.85 11.81
C PHE A 143 5.67 -10.24 10.51
N LEU A 144 6.71 -10.83 9.92
CA LEU A 144 7.26 -10.36 8.64
C LEU A 144 6.21 -10.38 7.52
N LYS A 145 5.41 -11.45 7.40
CA LYS A 145 4.31 -11.55 6.42
C LYS A 145 3.30 -10.41 6.56
N ASP A 146 3.01 -10.03 7.80
CA ASP A 146 2.00 -9.02 8.09
C ASP A 146 2.52 -7.57 7.88
N LEU A 147 3.85 -7.34 7.88
CA LEU A 147 4.46 -6.00 7.83
C LEU A 147 3.97 -5.13 6.67
N CYS A 148 3.86 -5.67 5.44
CA CYS A 148 3.34 -4.90 4.30
C CYS A 148 1.88 -4.43 4.51
N GLY A 149 1.15 -5.10 5.40
CA GLY A 149 -0.20 -4.76 5.83
C GLY A 149 -0.28 -3.80 7.02
N LEU A 150 0.77 -3.68 7.84
CA LEU A 150 0.78 -2.82 9.02
C LEU A 150 1.05 -1.37 8.64
N TRP A 151 0.16 -0.46 9.06
CA TRP A 151 0.22 0.93 8.66
C TRP A 151 1.36 1.65 9.41
N GLY A 152 2.12 2.47 8.70
CA GLY A 152 2.66 3.69 9.30
C GLY A 152 1.51 4.70 9.34
N GLY A 153 1.33 5.42 10.42
CA GLY A 153 0.10 6.18 10.63
C GLY A 153 -0.05 7.21 9.51
N LEU A 154 -1.26 7.33 8.93
CA LEU A 154 -1.57 8.47 8.03
C LEU A 154 -1.21 9.81 8.72
N GLY A 155 -1.35 9.88 10.05
CA GLY A 155 -1.05 11.07 10.86
C GLY A 155 0.39 11.21 11.35
N ASN A 156 1.27 10.26 11.02
CA ASN A 156 2.71 10.45 11.14
C ASN A 156 3.39 10.10 9.83
N ARG A 157 3.42 11.08 8.91
CA ARG A 157 4.06 10.96 7.59
C ARG A 157 5.55 10.60 7.65
N LYS A 158 6.19 10.73 8.82
CA LYS A 158 7.59 10.34 9.08
C LYS A 158 7.73 8.93 9.66
N SER A 159 6.63 8.26 10.01
CA SER A 159 6.69 6.89 10.50
C SER A 159 7.12 5.96 9.36
N PRO A 160 8.12 5.08 9.59
CA PRO A 160 8.55 4.11 8.59
C PRO A 160 7.42 3.13 8.22
N GLY A 161 6.45 2.90 9.13
CA GLY A 161 5.45 1.85 8.97
C GLY A 161 6.09 0.47 8.81
N GLY A 162 5.31 -0.53 8.40
CA GLY A 162 5.87 -1.87 8.20
C GLY A 162 6.83 -1.95 7.01
N VAL A 163 6.57 -1.24 5.92
CA VAL A 163 7.46 -1.19 4.74
C VAL A 163 8.80 -0.55 5.08
N GLY A 164 8.82 0.50 5.91
CA GLY A 164 10.07 1.12 6.34
C GLY A 164 10.87 0.23 7.28
N LEU A 165 10.22 -0.57 8.14
CA LEU A 165 10.92 -1.59 8.92
C LEU A 165 11.54 -2.65 8.00
N ILE A 166 10.81 -3.16 7.00
CA ILE A 166 11.36 -4.09 6.00
C ILE A 166 12.60 -3.49 5.33
N ARG A 167 12.51 -2.22 4.91
CA ARG A 167 13.64 -1.51 4.30
C ARG A 167 14.86 -1.49 5.21
N SER A 168 14.69 -1.19 6.49
CA SER A 168 15.78 -1.15 7.46
C SER A 168 16.39 -2.53 7.69
N LEU A 169 15.57 -3.58 7.74
CA LEU A 169 16.07 -4.97 7.84
C LEU A 169 16.91 -5.34 6.61
N CYS A 170 16.51 -4.92 5.41
CA CYS A 170 17.24 -5.17 4.16
C CYS A 170 18.63 -4.50 4.08
N ASN A 171 19.01 -3.64 5.03
CA ASN A 171 20.38 -3.11 5.10
C ASN A 171 21.39 -4.19 5.53
N THR A 172 20.94 -5.19 6.28
CA THR A 172 21.77 -6.32 6.73
C THR A 172 21.64 -7.54 5.80
N THR A 173 22.66 -8.40 5.75
CA THR A 173 22.63 -9.67 5.00
C THR A 173 21.55 -10.61 5.53
N ILE A 174 21.50 -10.81 6.86
CA ILE A 174 20.52 -11.65 7.55
C ILE A 174 19.09 -11.20 7.23
N GLY A 175 18.85 -9.89 7.26
CA GLY A 175 17.55 -9.31 6.95
C GLY A 175 17.16 -9.54 5.49
N ARG A 176 18.07 -9.34 4.53
CA ARG A 176 17.80 -9.61 3.11
C ARG A 176 17.45 -11.06 2.86
N GLU A 177 18.24 -12.00 3.39
CA GLU A 177 17.97 -13.43 3.24
C GLU A 177 16.62 -13.82 3.84
N SER A 178 16.33 -13.32 5.04
CA SER A 178 15.06 -13.60 5.73
C SER A 178 13.85 -13.08 4.96
N ILE A 179 13.92 -11.85 4.44
CA ILE A 179 12.84 -11.24 3.66
C ILE A 179 12.69 -11.93 2.29
N ALA A 180 13.80 -12.28 1.63
CA ALA A 180 13.79 -12.94 0.33
C ALA A 180 13.25 -14.37 0.38
N ASN A 181 13.28 -15.03 1.54
CA ASN A 181 12.73 -16.36 1.74
C ASN A 181 11.19 -16.37 1.93
N ILE A 182 10.55 -15.19 2.03
CA ILE A 182 9.11 -15.07 2.25
C ILE A 182 8.46 -14.44 1.02
N GLU A 183 7.88 -15.27 0.16
CA GLU A 183 7.23 -14.85 -1.09
C GLU A 183 6.15 -13.79 -0.85
N GLU A 184 5.33 -13.94 0.20
CA GLU A 184 4.24 -12.99 0.50
C GLU A 184 4.76 -11.58 0.80
N VAL A 185 5.96 -11.47 1.38
CA VAL A 185 6.59 -10.17 1.64
C VAL A 185 7.07 -9.54 0.34
N ILE A 186 7.69 -10.33 -0.55
CA ILE A 186 8.12 -9.83 -1.87
C ILE A 186 6.90 -9.37 -2.69
N VAL A 187 5.83 -10.17 -2.72
CA VAL A 187 4.56 -9.79 -3.38
C VAL A 187 3.95 -8.55 -2.73
N GLY A 188 3.99 -8.44 -1.40
CA GLY A 188 3.56 -7.26 -0.65
C GLY A 188 4.33 -6.00 -1.07
N LEU A 189 5.67 -6.07 -1.13
CA LEU A 189 6.53 -4.99 -1.60
C LEU A 189 6.24 -4.64 -3.08
N CYS A 190 6.03 -5.63 -3.93
CA CYS A 190 5.68 -5.45 -5.34
C CYS A 190 4.33 -4.77 -5.53
N ASN A 191 3.35 -5.06 -4.68
CA ASN A 191 2.08 -4.36 -4.68
C ASN A 191 2.24 -2.91 -4.20
N LYS A 192 3.02 -2.69 -3.13
CA LYS A 192 3.32 -1.34 -2.61
C LYS A 192 4.15 -0.49 -3.57
N SER A 193 5.03 -1.07 -4.38
CA SER A 193 5.83 -0.31 -5.35
C SER A 193 4.98 0.29 -6.49
N ARG A 194 3.78 -0.27 -6.72
CA ARG A 194 2.81 0.21 -7.72
C ARG A 194 1.80 1.23 -7.18
N THR A 195 1.73 1.46 -5.86
CA THR A 195 0.78 2.44 -5.29
C THR A 195 1.25 3.89 -5.52
N CYS A 196 0.40 4.86 -5.17
CA CYS A 196 0.73 6.29 -5.20
C CYS A 196 1.01 6.87 -3.79
N ASP A 197 1.25 6.03 -2.78
CA ASP A 197 1.45 6.46 -1.40
C ASP A 197 2.91 6.81 -1.06
N TYR A 198 3.12 7.34 0.16
CA TYR A 198 4.44 7.71 0.66
C TYR A 198 5.39 6.51 0.86
N TRP A 199 4.90 5.28 0.88
CA TRP A 199 5.71 4.08 1.08
C TRP A 199 6.21 3.46 -0.23
N ARG A 200 5.66 3.89 -1.38
CA ARG A 200 6.09 3.43 -2.70
C ARG A 200 7.62 3.41 -2.87
N TYR A 201 8.29 4.48 -2.43
CA TYR A 201 9.76 4.57 -2.52
C TYR A 201 10.46 3.55 -1.63
N MET A 202 9.97 3.33 -0.41
CA MET A 202 10.57 2.38 0.52
C MET A 202 10.42 0.96 -0.02
N ALA A 203 9.28 0.66 -0.64
CA ALA A 203 9.05 -0.62 -1.30
C ALA A 203 9.99 -0.84 -2.48
N ILE A 204 10.13 0.15 -3.37
CA ILE A 204 11.10 0.09 -4.48
C ILE A 204 12.53 -0.06 -3.95
N ASP A 205 12.94 0.76 -2.99
CA ASP A 205 14.29 0.72 -2.41
C ASP A 205 14.59 -0.65 -1.76
N SER A 206 13.62 -1.22 -1.04
CA SER A 206 13.73 -2.57 -0.46
C SER A 206 13.91 -3.64 -1.53
N LEU A 207 13.09 -3.60 -2.60
CA LEU A 207 13.23 -4.54 -3.73
C LEU A 207 14.58 -4.39 -4.43
N LEU A 208 15.09 -3.16 -4.58
CA LEU A 208 16.40 -2.92 -5.18
C LEU A 208 17.55 -3.43 -4.29
N LEU A 209 17.46 -3.29 -2.97
CA LEU A 209 18.45 -3.85 -2.03
C LEU A 209 18.51 -5.37 -2.16
N LEU A 210 17.35 -6.03 -2.24
CA LEU A 210 17.26 -7.47 -2.43
C LEU A 210 17.78 -7.91 -3.81
N LEU A 211 17.43 -7.20 -4.89
CA LEU A 211 17.88 -7.54 -6.24
C LEU A 211 19.39 -7.31 -6.46
N LYS A 212 20.01 -6.40 -5.71
CA LYS A 212 21.45 -6.14 -5.78
C LYS A 212 22.29 -7.16 -5.02
N ASP A 213 21.70 -7.86 -4.06
CA ASP A 213 22.38 -8.90 -3.30
C ASP A 213 22.40 -10.22 -4.09
N THR A 214 23.60 -10.75 -4.32
CA THR A 214 23.82 -11.99 -5.08
C THR A 214 23.09 -13.20 -4.51
N ASN A 215 22.91 -13.26 -3.17
CA ASN A 215 22.29 -14.40 -2.50
C ASN A 215 20.76 -14.42 -2.66
N THR A 216 20.15 -13.26 -2.86
CA THR A 216 18.69 -13.11 -2.86
C THR A 216 18.11 -12.72 -4.22
N ARG A 217 18.94 -12.18 -5.11
CA ARG A 217 18.56 -11.68 -6.44
C ARG A 217 17.68 -12.62 -7.23
N TYR A 218 18.09 -13.86 -7.45
CA TYR A 218 17.34 -14.79 -8.28
C TYR A 218 16.01 -15.20 -7.66
N LYS A 219 15.91 -15.31 -6.34
CA LYS A 219 14.61 -15.56 -5.68
C LYS A 219 13.65 -14.37 -5.89
N VAL A 220 14.19 -13.16 -5.79
CA VAL A 220 13.39 -11.92 -5.84
C VAL A 220 13.02 -11.55 -7.26
N ILE A 221 13.90 -11.74 -8.25
CA ILE A 221 13.66 -11.38 -9.65
C ILE A 221 12.51 -12.19 -10.26
N GLU A 222 12.39 -13.46 -9.89
CA GLU A 222 11.32 -14.39 -10.30
C GLU A 222 9.92 -13.87 -9.97
N ILE A 223 9.80 -13.05 -8.92
CA ILE A 223 8.54 -12.49 -8.45
C ILE A 223 8.43 -11.02 -8.90
N ALA A 224 9.49 -10.23 -8.69
CA ALA A 224 9.43 -8.78 -8.79
C ALA A 224 9.58 -8.22 -10.21
N ALA A 225 10.17 -8.97 -11.15
CA ALA A 225 10.49 -8.45 -12.49
C ALA A 225 9.26 -7.88 -13.22
N SER A 226 8.15 -8.62 -13.22
CA SER A 226 6.90 -8.22 -13.89
C SER A 226 6.25 -6.98 -13.29
N PHE A 227 6.40 -6.75 -11.99
CA PHE A 227 5.87 -5.59 -11.29
C PHE A 227 6.75 -4.35 -11.50
N LEU A 228 8.06 -4.53 -11.41
CA LEU A 228 9.04 -3.46 -11.60
C LEU A 228 9.13 -3.00 -13.06
N ALA A 229 8.79 -3.86 -14.02
CA ALA A 229 8.63 -3.51 -15.44
C ALA A 229 7.68 -2.32 -15.64
N ASP A 230 6.63 -2.19 -14.81
CA ASP A 230 5.67 -1.08 -14.89
C ASP A 230 6.21 0.27 -14.38
N LEU A 231 7.37 0.23 -13.73
CA LEU A 231 8.00 1.35 -13.04
C LEU A 231 9.30 1.82 -13.75
N VAL A 232 9.90 0.98 -14.60
CA VAL A 232 10.40 1.33 -15.96
C VAL A 232 10.74 2.79 -16.29
N GLU A 233 9.66 3.54 -16.43
CA GLU A 233 9.64 4.88 -17.00
C GLU A 233 9.39 5.97 -15.95
N LEU A 234 9.41 5.60 -14.66
CA LEU A 234 9.27 6.50 -13.54
C LEU A 234 10.44 7.48 -13.48
N LYS A 235 10.15 8.78 -13.61
CA LYS A 235 11.17 9.83 -13.62
C LYS A 235 11.81 10.07 -12.26
N SER A 236 11.01 10.45 -11.29
CA SER A 236 11.49 10.89 -9.97
C SER A 236 10.49 10.50 -8.90
N LEU A 237 11.01 10.36 -7.68
CA LEU A 237 10.18 10.13 -6.50
C LEU A 237 10.87 10.72 -5.28
N LYS A 238 10.19 11.66 -4.61
CA LYS A 238 10.81 12.56 -3.63
C LYS A 238 12.00 13.31 -4.26
N GLU A 239 13.16 13.29 -3.61
CA GLU A 239 14.42 13.93 -4.04
C GLU A 239 15.28 13.03 -4.95
N LYS A 240 14.87 11.77 -5.17
CA LYS A 240 15.60 10.84 -6.04
C LYS A 240 15.10 10.95 -7.49
N ASP A 241 15.98 11.39 -8.38
CA ASP A 241 15.77 11.34 -9.83
C ASP A 241 16.23 10.01 -10.43
N LYS A 242 15.77 9.71 -11.65
CA LYS A 242 16.18 8.57 -12.49
C LYS A 242 15.89 7.19 -11.89
N ILE A 243 14.83 7.07 -11.07
CA ILE A 243 14.47 5.78 -10.43
C ILE A 243 14.17 4.70 -11.46
N GLY A 244 13.46 5.02 -12.55
CA GLY A 244 13.18 4.07 -13.62
C GLY A 244 14.45 3.54 -14.30
N GLU A 245 15.48 4.37 -14.45
CA GLU A 245 16.82 3.95 -14.91
C GLU A 245 17.48 3.01 -13.90
N THR A 246 17.46 3.33 -12.60
CA THR A 246 18.02 2.45 -11.55
C THR A 246 17.35 1.08 -11.52
N ILE A 247 16.02 1.04 -11.66
CA ILE A 247 15.26 -0.22 -11.76
C ILE A 247 15.69 -0.98 -13.01
N THR A 248 15.78 -0.30 -14.17
CA THR A 248 16.21 -0.91 -15.43
C THR A 248 17.60 -1.54 -15.30
N GLN A 249 18.58 -0.79 -14.77
CA GLN A 249 19.96 -1.27 -14.58
C GLN A 249 20.00 -2.47 -13.65
N THR A 250 19.28 -2.41 -12.52
CA THR A 250 19.29 -3.48 -11.52
C THR A 250 18.67 -4.76 -12.08
N LEU A 251 17.56 -4.66 -12.83
CA LEU A 251 16.92 -5.84 -13.44
C LEU A 251 17.76 -6.43 -14.57
N LEU A 252 18.36 -5.59 -15.41
CA LEU A 252 19.12 -6.04 -16.58
C LEU A 252 20.59 -6.40 -16.31
N GLN A 253 21.09 -6.23 -15.08
CA GLN A 253 22.49 -6.48 -14.71
C GLN A 253 23.01 -7.85 -15.18
N ASP A 254 22.22 -8.92 -15.05
CA ASP A 254 22.57 -10.28 -15.48
C ASP A 254 21.81 -10.75 -16.73
N TYR A 255 21.09 -9.84 -17.41
CA TYR A 255 20.20 -10.24 -18.51
C TYR A 255 20.96 -10.87 -19.69
N TYR A 256 22.24 -10.52 -19.89
CA TYR A 256 23.06 -11.18 -20.92
C TYR A 256 23.24 -12.68 -20.66
N LYS A 257 23.34 -13.09 -19.38
CA LYS A 257 23.43 -14.50 -18.97
C LYS A 257 22.14 -15.25 -19.31
N ILE A 258 21.00 -14.56 -19.18
CA ILE A 258 19.69 -15.09 -19.55
C ILE A 258 19.54 -15.20 -21.07
N LYS A 259 19.86 -14.11 -21.79
CA LYS A 259 19.65 -14.02 -23.24
C LYS A 259 20.61 -14.90 -24.05
N TYR A 260 21.87 -15.02 -23.63
CA TYR A 260 22.93 -15.69 -24.39
C TYR A 260 23.68 -16.77 -23.59
N GLY A 261 23.67 -16.71 -22.26
CA GLY A 261 24.45 -17.58 -21.38
C GLY A 261 23.73 -18.84 -20.90
N GLY A 262 22.54 -19.16 -21.42
CA GLY A 262 21.79 -20.36 -21.07
C GLY A 262 21.12 -20.37 -19.68
N LEU A 263 21.25 -19.28 -18.91
CA LEU A 263 20.58 -19.14 -17.61
C LEU A 263 19.06 -18.99 -17.83
N LYS A 264 18.26 -19.89 -17.27
CA LYS A 264 16.79 -19.80 -17.32
C LYS A 264 16.21 -19.50 -15.94
N LEU A 265 15.29 -18.55 -15.89
CA LEU A 265 14.44 -18.34 -14.73
C LEU A 265 13.33 -19.40 -14.72
N LYS A 266 12.84 -19.73 -13.54
CA LYS A 266 11.73 -20.68 -13.35
C LYS A 266 10.40 -20.09 -13.83
N ASN A 267 10.22 -18.78 -13.67
CA ASN A 267 9.02 -18.07 -14.02
C ASN A 267 9.14 -17.39 -15.39
N GLN A 268 8.42 -17.94 -16.38
CA GLN A 268 8.38 -17.36 -17.73
C GLN A 268 7.89 -15.90 -17.74
N ILE A 269 6.97 -15.54 -16.85
CA ILE A 269 6.45 -14.18 -16.74
C ILE A 269 7.56 -13.20 -16.36
N ALA A 270 8.53 -13.64 -15.54
CA ALA A 270 9.68 -12.84 -15.17
C ALA A 270 10.64 -12.66 -16.35
N GLU A 271 10.92 -13.72 -17.11
CA GLU A 271 11.75 -13.63 -18.32
C GLU A 271 11.12 -12.71 -19.38
N ASP A 272 9.82 -12.87 -19.64
CA ASP A 272 9.07 -12.05 -20.58
C ASP A 272 9.11 -10.57 -20.17
N ALA A 273 9.02 -10.29 -18.86
CA ALA A 273 9.16 -8.94 -18.34
C ALA A 273 10.57 -8.37 -18.55
N LEU A 274 11.63 -9.16 -18.33
CA LEU A 274 13.00 -8.73 -18.59
C LEU A 274 13.24 -8.44 -20.08
N LYS A 275 12.69 -9.29 -20.95
CA LYS A 275 12.72 -9.09 -22.40
C LYS A 275 11.98 -7.81 -22.80
N GLU A 276 10.78 -7.59 -22.28
CA GLU A 276 10.02 -6.37 -22.51
C GLU A 276 10.81 -5.12 -22.07
N ILE A 277 11.46 -5.16 -20.91
CA ILE A 277 12.28 -4.06 -20.41
C ILE A 277 13.46 -3.81 -21.36
N TRP A 278 14.16 -4.87 -21.80
CA TRP A 278 15.27 -4.75 -22.74
C TRP A 278 14.83 -4.11 -24.07
N GLU A 279 13.74 -4.60 -24.65
CA GLU A 279 13.17 -4.07 -25.89
C GLU A 279 12.78 -2.60 -25.74
N LEU A 280 12.12 -2.23 -24.65
CA LEU A 280 11.64 -0.87 -24.40
C LEU A 280 12.78 0.12 -24.08
N LYS A 281 13.69 -0.28 -23.19
CA LYS A 281 14.70 0.61 -22.58
C LYS A 281 16.03 0.62 -23.32
N VAL A 282 16.36 -0.42 -24.09
CA VAL A 282 17.63 -0.53 -24.81
C VAL A 282 17.40 -0.45 -26.32
N GLU A 283 16.68 -1.40 -26.90
CA GLU A 283 16.57 -1.50 -28.36
C GLU A 283 15.73 -0.38 -28.96
N ARG A 284 14.54 -0.13 -28.42
CA ARG A 284 13.64 0.90 -28.92
C ARG A 284 14.21 2.30 -28.74
N ARG A 285 14.92 2.57 -27.65
CA ARG A 285 15.60 3.87 -27.46
C ARG A 285 16.65 4.13 -28.52
N LYS A 286 17.55 3.17 -28.76
CA LYS A 286 18.56 3.25 -29.82
C LYS A 286 17.93 3.44 -31.20
N LYS A 287 16.88 2.67 -31.51
CA LYS A 287 16.13 2.80 -32.77
C LYS A 287 15.53 4.20 -32.94
N GLU A 288 14.87 4.73 -31.92
CA GLU A 288 14.25 6.07 -31.97
C GLU A 288 15.26 7.23 -31.94
N GLU A 289 16.53 6.98 -31.60
CA GLU A 289 17.62 7.97 -31.69
C GLU A 289 18.17 8.13 -33.11
N ILE A 290 18.19 7.04 -33.89
CA ILE A 290 18.78 7.00 -35.25
C ILE A 290 17.73 7.28 -36.34
N ILE A 291 16.45 7.11 -36.02
CA ILE A 291 15.35 7.25 -36.98
C ILE A 291 15.25 8.66 -37.58
N SER A 292 14.97 8.75 -38.88
CA SER A 292 14.81 10.04 -39.56
C SER A 292 13.59 10.83 -39.05
N ASN A 293 13.68 12.16 -39.08
CA ASN A 293 12.57 13.06 -38.75
C ASN A 293 11.29 12.76 -39.56
N LYS A 294 11.44 12.38 -40.85
CA LYS A 294 10.31 12.00 -41.71
C LYS A 294 9.59 10.76 -41.17
N GLU A 295 10.34 9.70 -40.90
CA GLU A 295 9.80 8.45 -40.38
C GLU A 295 9.22 8.62 -38.96
N MET A 296 9.86 9.44 -38.10
CA MET A 296 9.32 9.81 -36.80
C MET A 296 7.95 10.49 -36.91
N LYS A 297 7.77 11.38 -37.89
CA LYS A 297 6.49 12.05 -38.17
C LYS A 297 5.44 11.06 -38.67
N GLU A 298 5.81 10.14 -39.56
CA GLU A 298 4.92 9.09 -40.06
C GLU A 298 4.45 8.17 -38.93
N ARG A 299 5.35 7.70 -38.07
CA ARG A 299 5.02 6.89 -36.88
C ARG A 299 4.05 7.62 -35.95
N LYS A 300 4.29 8.91 -35.69
CA LYS A 300 3.39 9.76 -34.91
C LYS A 300 1.98 9.82 -35.54
N ASN A 301 1.89 10.01 -36.84
CA ASN A 301 0.61 10.06 -37.56
C ASN A 301 -0.12 8.72 -37.49
N LEU A 302 0.58 7.61 -37.74
CA LEU A 302 0.02 6.27 -37.64
C LEU A 302 -0.48 5.96 -36.23
N ALA A 303 0.28 6.33 -35.18
CA ALA A 303 -0.16 6.17 -33.80
C ALA A 303 -1.49 6.89 -33.52
N GLN A 304 -1.66 8.12 -34.04
CA GLN A 304 -2.92 8.87 -33.92
C GLN A 304 -4.07 8.20 -34.69
N ILE A 305 -3.82 7.67 -35.89
CA ILE A 305 -4.82 6.93 -36.66
C ILE A 305 -5.27 5.69 -35.89
N PHE A 306 -4.34 4.90 -35.36
CA PHE A 306 -4.67 3.71 -34.56
C PHE A 306 -5.41 4.06 -33.27
N LYS A 307 -5.05 5.17 -32.61
CA LYS A 307 -5.81 5.69 -31.47
C LYS A 307 -7.27 5.99 -31.83
N ARG A 308 -7.51 6.73 -32.92
CA ARG A 308 -8.86 7.06 -33.40
C ARG A 308 -9.64 5.78 -33.74
N LYS A 309 -9.00 4.81 -34.40
CA LYS A 309 -9.60 3.47 -34.68
C LYS A 309 -9.95 2.74 -33.38
N GLY A 310 -9.07 2.78 -32.36
CA GLY A 310 -9.32 2.22 -31.03
C GLY A 310 -10.52 2.87 -30.34
N ASN A 311 -10.60 4.21 -30.34
CA ASN A 311 -11.74 4.95 -29.82
C ASN A 311 -13.04 4.54 -30.53
N LYS A 312 -13.05 4.48 -31.87
CA LYS A 312 -14.23 4.05 -32.63
C LYS A 312 -14.69 2.65 -32.23
N LYS A 313 -13.76 1.69 -32.15
CA LYS A 313 -14.09 0.31 -31.72
C LYS A 313 -14.59 0.24 -30.28
N PHE A 314 -14.01 1.04 -29.38
CA PHE A 314 -14.45 1.13 -27.99
C PHE A 314 -15.89 1.64 -27.89
N TRP A 315 -16.23 2.75 -28.57
CA TRP A 315 -17.58 3.31 -28.57
C TRP A 315 -18.61 2.41 -29.27
N SER A 316 -18.18 1.60 -30.23
CA SER A 316 -19.02 0.57 -30.85
C SER A 316 -19.12 -0.74 -30.04
N GLY A 317 -18.64 -0.79 -28.80
CA GLY A 317 -18.74 -1.97 -27.93
C GLY A 317 -17.74 -3.10 -28.24
N PHE A 318 -16.93 -3.00 -29.29
CA PHE A 318 -15.91 -3.99 -29.64
C PHE A 318 -14.64 -3.81 -28.81
N VAL A 319 -14.72 -4.09 -27.51
CA VAL A 319 -13.67 -3.78 -26.52
C VAL A 319 -12.35 -4.50 -26.82
N GLU A 320 -12.36 -5.79 -27.15
CA GLU A 320 -11.14 -6.54 -27.49
C GLU A 320 -10.43 -5.99 -28.73
N LYS A 321 -11.21 -5.65 -29.77
CA LYS A 321 -10.68 -5.01 -30.98
C LYS A 321 -10.08 -3.64 -30.64
N ALA A 322 -10.66 -2.91 -29.67
CA ALA A 322 -10.08 -1.66 -29.19
C ALA A 322 -8.72 -1.87 -28.52
N VAL A 323 -8.56 -2.91 -27.68
CA VAL A 323 -7.27 -3.29 -27.07
C VAL A 323 -6.19 -3.50 -28.13
N VAL A 324 -6.50 -4.24 -29.20
CA VAL A 324 -5.55 -4.48 -30.30
C VAL A 324 -5.14 -3.17 -30.97
N LYS A 325 -6.08 -2.25 -31.22
CA LYS A 325 -5.77 -0.96 -31.86
C LYS A 325 -4.97 -0.04 -30.94
N TYR A 326 -5.27 0.01 -29.64
CA TYR A 326 -4.48 0.80 -28.68
C TYR A 326 -3.07 0.23 -28.49
N THR A 327 -2.91 -1.10 -28.50
CA THR A 327 -1.58 -1.74 -28.46
C THR A 327 -0.75 -1.33 -29.67
N LYS A 328 -1.28 -1.47 -30.88
CA LYS A 328 -0.60 -0.97 -32.10
C LYS A 328 -0.28 0.53 -32.03
N ALA A 329 -1.17 1.33 -31.45
CA ALA A 329 -0.90 2.76 -31.25
C ALA A 329 0.28 2.99 -30.28
N LEU A 330 0.40 2.22 -29.19
CA LEU A 330 1.52 2.30 -28.24
C LEU A 330 2.85 1.86 -28.87
N ASP A 331 2.83 0.83 -29.71
CA ASP A 331 4.02 0.32 -30.41
C ASP A 331 4.60 1.37 -31.38
N LEU A 332 3.71 2.12 -32.03
CA LEU A 332 4.08 3.18 -32.98
C LEU A 332 4.38 4.53 -32.30
N CYS A 333 3.75 4.81 -31.15
CA CYS A 333 3.87 6.09 -30.47
C CYS A 333 5.31 6.33 -29.95
N PRO A 334 6.01 7.39 -30.37
CA PRO A 334 7.37 7.67 -29.90
C PRO A 334 7.46 7.77 -28.38
N LEU A 335 8.56 7.27 -27.78
CA LEU A 335 8.76 7.28 -26.32
C LEU A 335 8.75 8.70 -25.74
N LYS A 336 9.21 9.69 -26.51
CA LYS A 336 9.19 11.12 -26.15
C LYS A 336 7.77 11.68 -26.03
N MET A 337 6.76 11.08 -26.67
CA MET A 337 5.35 11.52 -26.62
C MET A 337 4.62 11.04 -25.36
N ARG A 338 5.16 11.37 -24.18
CA ARG A 338 4.65 10.90 -22.88
C ARG A 338 3.15 11.15 -22.69
N LYS A 339 2.67 12.36 -22.96
CA LYS A 339 1.25 12.72 -22.81
C LYS A 339 0.33 11.79 -23.60
N GLU A 340 0.72 11.44 -24.83
CA GLU A 340 -0.07 10.54 -25.66
C GLU A 340 -0.03 9.10 -25.15
N ARG A 341 1.15 8.62 -24.74
CA ARG A 341 1.30 7.27 -24.15
C ARG A 341 0.49 7.12 -22.86
N ILE A 342 0.44 8.15 -22.00
CA ILE A 342 -0.42 8.18 -20.81
C ILE A 342 -1.89 7.94 -21.20
N VAL A 343 -2.39 8.64 -22.22
CA VAL A 343 -3.79 8.51 -22.69
C VAL A 343 -4.03 7.12 -23.26
N LEU A 344 -3.12 6.61 -24.10
CA LEU A 344 -3.24 5.29 -24.71
C LEU A 344 -3.27 4.17 -23.68
N TYR A 345 -2.32 4.16 -22.73
CA TYR A 345 -2.34 3.22 -21.62
C TYR A 345 -3.62 3.32 -20.79
N SER A 346 -4.05 4.54 -20.46
CA SER A 346 -5.28 4.74 -19.69
C SER A 346 -6.52 4.22 -20.42
N ASN A 347 -6.61 4.42 -21.74
CA ASN A 347 -7.73 3.93 -22.56
C ASN A 347 -7.71 2.41 -22.72
N ARG A 348 -6.53 1.80 -22.89
CA ARG A 348 -6.39 0.34 -22.92
C ARG A 348 -6.71 -0.29 -21.56
N ALA A 349 -6.31 0.35 -20.46
CA ALA A 349 -6.73 -0.06 -19.11
C ALA A 349 -8.25 -0.04 -18.92
N GLN A 350 -8.96 0.95 -19.48
CA GLN A 350 -10.42 0.97 -19.45
C GLN A 350 -11.01 -0.27 -20.15
N CYS A 351 -10.42 -0.68 -21.26
CA CYS A 351 -10.85 -1.89 -21.97
C CYS A 351 -10.63 -3.12 -21.09
N TYR A 352 -9.47 -3.25 -20.44
CA TYR A 352 -9.20 -4.35 -19.52
C TYR A 352 -10.14 -4.39 -18.30
N LEU A 353 -10.57 -3.24 -17.77
CA LEU A 353 -11.60 -3.21 -16.74
C LEU A 353 -12.95 -3.76 -17.23
N LEU A 354 -13.38 -3.40 -18.44
CA LEU A 354 -14.61 -3.91 -19.05
C LEU A 354 -14.52 -5.41 -19.32
N LEU A 355 -13.34 -5.89 -19.74
CA LEU A 355 -13.05 -7.31 -19.97
C LEU A 355 -12.79 -8.10 -18.67
N LYS A 356 -12.89 -7.46 -17.51
CA LYS A 356 -12.63 -8.07 -16.19
C LYS A 356 -11.22 -8.66 -16.04
N ILE A 357 -10.21 -8.01 -16.64
CA ILE A 357 -8.78 -8.36 -16.53
C ILE A 357 -8.07 -7.31 -15.66
N PRO A 358 -8.25 -7.33 -14.32
CA PRO A 358 -7.76 -6.28 -13.44
C PRO A 358 -6.23 -6.15 -13.42
N GLU A 359 -5.48 -7.24 -13.56
CA GLU A 359 -4.00 -7.18 -13.53
C GLU A 359 -3.44 -6.38 -14.71
N ALA A 360 -3.98 -6.56 -15.91
CA ALA A 360 -3.61 -5.79 -17.09
C ALA A 360 -4.03 -4.31 -16.96
N ALA A 361 -5.18 -4.04 -16.32
CA ALA A 361 -5.59 -2.67 -16.00
C ALA A 361 -4.64 -2.00 -15.00
N ILE A 362 -4.20 -2.70 -13.95
CA ILE A 362 -3.20 -2.20 -12.98
C ILE A 362 -1.87 -1.90 -13.67
N ARG A 363 -1.42 -2.80 -14.54
CA ARG A 363 -0.20 -2.65 -15.34
C ARG A 363 -0.22 -1.37 -16.17
N ASP A 364 -1.23 -1.21 -17.02
CA ASP A 364 -1.35 -0.06 -17.91
C ASP A 364 -1.55 1.26 -17.14
N THR A 365 -2.39 1.26 -16.10
CA THR A 365 -2.58 2.47 -15.28
C THR A 365 -1.33 2.85 -14.50
N THR A 366 -0.55 1.87 -14.03
CA THR A 366 0.73 2.11 -13.35
C THR A 366 1.75 2.69 -14.32
N ARG A 367 1.88 2.16 -15.54
CA ARG A 367 2.74 2.74 -16.59
C ARG A 367 2.31 4.16 -16.96
N ALA A 368 1.02 4.40 -17.10
CA ALA A 368 0.48 5.75 -17.34
C ALA A 368 0.87 6.72 -16.21
N LEU A 369 0.80 6.28 -14.95
CA LEU A 369 1.15 7.11 -13.80
C LEU A 369 2.66 7.28 -13.63
N SER A 370 3.48 6.29 -14.01
CA SER A 370 4.94 6.38 -14.04
C SER A 370 5.44 7.42 -15.06
N LEU A 371 4.68 7.64 -16.14
CA LEU A 371 4.98 8.64 -17.17
C LEU A 371 4.55 10.07 -16.79
N CYS A 372 3.73 10.25 -15.75
CA CYS A 372 3.31 11.57 -15.29
C CYS A 372 4.49 12.35 -14.71
N ASP A 373 4.52 13.65 -15.00
CA ASP A 373 5.43 14.56 -14.30
C ASP A 373 4.87 14.81 -12.89
N GLY A 374 5.71 14.76 -11.86
CA GLY A 374 5.32 14.72 -10.42
C GLY A 374 4.45 15.88 -9.91
N LYS A 375 4.06 16.83 -10.75
CA LYS A 375 3.15 17.95 -10.47
C LYS A 375 1.67 17.56 -10.56
N SER A 376 1.28 16.58 -11.40
CA SER A 376 -0.12 16.17 -11.54
C SER A 376 -0.26 14.75 -12.09
N LEU A 377 -0.88 13.88 -11.30
CA LEU A 377 -1.20 12.52 -11.71
C LEU A 377 -2.44 12.49 -12.62
N HIS A 378 -2.44 11.59 -13.60
CA HIS A 378 -3.55 11.43 -14.53
C HIS A 378 -4.79 10.86 -13.82
N ARG A 379 -5.77 11.72 -13.51
CA ARG A 379 -6.97 11.38 -12.72
C ARG A 379 -7.72 10.15 -13.22
N LYS A 380 -7.89 9.99 -14.54
CA LYS A 380 -8.59 8.81 -15.10
C LYS A 380 -7.82 7.51 -14.82
N SER A 381 -6.49 7.54 -14.85
CA SER A 381 -5.68 6.35 -14.53
C SER A 381 -5.78 5.98 -13.06
N LEU A 382 -5.78 6.97 -12.14
CA LEU A 382 -6.02 6.72 -10.71
C LEU A 382 -7.38 6.05 -10.48
N TRP A 383 -8.44 6.60 -11.06
CA TRP A 383 -9.79 6.05 -10.93
C TRP A 383 -9.92 4.65 -11.55
N ARG A 384 -9.26 4.39 -12.68
CA ARG A 384 -9.26 3.06 -13.32
C ARG A 384 -8.50 2.04 -12.47
N ARG A 385 -7.37 2.43 -11.89
CA ARG A 385 -6.56 1.55 -11.05
C ARG A 385 -7.24 1.23 -9.72
N SER A 386 -7.92 2.19 -9.11
CA SER A 386 -8.70 1.94 -7.88
C SER A 386 -9.82 0.91 -8.10
N GLN A 387 -10.47 0.92 -9.26
CA GLN A 387 -11.44 -0.11 -9.66
C GLN A 387 -10.78 -1.47 -9.85
N ALA A 388 -9.62 -1.52 -10.51
CA ALA A 388 -8.88 -2.75 -10.70
C ALA A 388 -8.41 -3.36 -9.37
N TYR A 389 -7.94 -2.53 -8.43
CA TYR A 389 -7.61 -2.94 -7.07
C TYR A 389 -8.84 -3.43 -6.29
N ASP A 390 -10.00 -2.78 -6.42
CA ASP A 390 -11.26 -3.27 -5.82
C ASP A 390 -11.61 -4.67 -6.32
N MET A 391 -11.49 -4.91 -7.63
CA MET A 391 -11.72 -6.23 -8.23
C MET A 391 -10.75 -7.31 -7.72
N LYS A 392 -9.53 -6.92 -7.33
CA LYS A 392 -8.52 -7.81 -6.74
C LYS A 392 -8.67 -8.00 -5.22
N GLY A 393 -9.62 -7.30 -4.58
CA GLY A 393 -9.76 -7.28 -3.13
C GLY A 393 -8.66 -6.51 -2.40
N MET A 394 -7.90 -5.69 -3.15
CA MET A 394 -6.82 -4.85 -2.64
C MET A 394 -7.38 -3.52 -2.13
N ALA A 395 -8.13 -3.61 -1.03
CA ALA A 395 -8.92 -2.49 -0.53
C ALA A 395 -8.07 -1.26 -0.14
N LYS A 396 -6.87 -1.49 0.42
CA LYS A 396 -5.95 -0.42 0.84
C LYS A 396 -5.45 0.36 -0.36
N GLU A 397 -4.99 -0.34 -1.38
CA GLU A 397 -4.47 0.24 -2.62
C GLU A 397 -5.57 0.99 -3.38
N SER A 398 -6.79 0.42 -3.42
CA SER A 398 -7.97 1.08 -3.99
C SER A 398 -8.32 2.38 -3.26
N LEU A 399 -8.35 2.36 -1.92
CA LEU A 399 -8.63 3.55 -1.11
C LEU A 399 -7.63 4.68 -1.38
N MET A 400 -6.34 4.36 -1.42
CA MET A 400 -5.28 5.35 -1.68
C MET A 400 -5.45 6.02 -3.05
N ASP A 401 -5.72 5.23 -4.10
CA ASP A 401 -5.95 5.79 -5.43
C ASP A 401 -7.24 6.63 -5.49
N CYS A 402 -8.30 6.26 -4.75
CA CYS A 402 -9.51 7.06 -4.64
C CYS A 402 -9.26 8.40 -3.93
N LEU A 403 -8.47 8.41 -2.85
CA LEU A 403 -8.11 9.63 -2.13
C LEU A 403 -7.27 10.56 -3.02
N MET A 404 -6.30 10.02 -3.76
CA MET A 404 -5.51 10.78 -4.73
C MET A 404 -6.35 11.28 -5.90
N PHE A 405 -7.37 10.53 -6.32
CA PHE A 405 -8.31 10.93 -7.38
C PHE A 405 -9.15 12.15 -6.97
N ILE A 406 -9.58 12.23 -5.70
CA ILE A 406 -10.61 13.17 -5.27
C ILE A 406 -10.14 14.61 -5.03
N ASN A 407 -8.83 14.85 -4.85
CA ASN A 407 -8.19 16.15 -4.56
C ASN A 407 -9.08 17.21 -3.86
N VAL A 408 -8.71 17.57 -2.62
CA VAL A 408 -9.51 18.21 -1.55
C VAL A 408 -10.35 19.46 -1.92
N ASN A 409 -10.19 20.05 -3.12
CA ASN A 409 -10.85 21.26 -3.57
C ASN A 409 -11.97 21.05 -4.63
N VAL A 410 -12.40 19.82 -4.92
CA VAL A 410 -13.46 19.56 -5.93
C VAL A 410 -14.64 18.80 -5.33
N LYS A 411 -15.86 19.10 -5.81
CA LYS A 411 -17.09 18.36 -5.50
C LYS A 411 -16.89 16.87 -5.80
N ILE A 412 -16.95 16.05 -4.77
CA ILE A 412 -16.71 14.60 -4.86
C ILE A 412 -17.84 13.93 -5.66
N PRO A 413 -17.54 13.24 -6.77
CA PRO A 413 -18.56 12.47 -7.48
C PRO A 413 -19.14 11.35 -6.60
N TYR A 414 -20.45 11.12 -6.71
CA TYR A 414 -21.15 10.12 -5.89
C TYR A 414 -20.52 8.71 -5.98
N TYR A 415 -20.16 8.28 -7.18
CA TYR A 415 -19.52 6.97 -7.40
C TYR A 415 -18.19 6.85 -6.65
N ALA A 416 -17.42 7.94 -6.56
CA ALA A 416 -16.13 7.96 -5.89
C ALA A 416 -16.30 7.97 -4.38
N ALA A 417 -17.29 8.72 -3.87
CA ALA A 417 -17.68 8.66 -2.45
C ALA A 417 -18.13 7.26 -2.04
N ARG A 418 -18.94 6.58 -2.87
CA ARG A 418 -19.38 5.19 -2.63
C ARG A 418 -18.19 4.23 -2.58
N MET A 419 -17.25 4.35 -3.51
CA MET A 419 -16.03 3.52 -3.51
C MET A 419 -15.17 3.79 -2.27
N ILE A 420 -14.94 5.05 -1.91
CA ILE A 420 -14.21 5.39 -0.68
C ILE A 420 -14.89 4.77 0.54
N ASN A 421 -16.20 4.90 0.69
CA ASN A 421 -16.91 4.34 1.84
C ASN A 421 -16.76 2.81 1.90
N LYS A 422 -16.91 2.12 0.76
CA LYS A 422 -16.67 0.67 0.64
C LYS A 422 -15.26 0.32 1.10
N GLN A 423 -14.23 0.98 0.58
CA GLN A 423 -12.85 0.66 0.92
C GLN A 423 -12.49 1.05 2.35
N MET A 424 -12.92 2.21 2.85
CA MET A 424 -12.70 2.63 4.23
C MET A 424 -13.22 1.59 5.24
N ASN A 425 -14.40 1.03 4.99
CA ASN A 425 -14.95 -0.02 5.85
C ASN A 425 -14.13 -1.32 5.79
N ALA A 426 -13.61 -1.67 4.61
CA ALA A 426 -12.77 -2.86 4.42
C ALA A 426 -11.36 -2.68 5.01
N THR A 427 -10.82 -1.46 4.99
CA THR A 427 -9.48 -1.13 5.51
C THR A 427 -9.49 -0.72 6.98
N TRP A 428 -10.66 -0.64 7.61
CA TRP A 428 -10.79 -0.23 9.00
C TRP A 428 -9.96 -1.14 9.92
N ILE A 429 -9.14 -0.55 10.80
CA ILE A 429 -8.15 -1.29 11.62
C ILE A 429 -8.77 -2.40 12.49
N PHE A 430 -10.06 -2.28 12.81
CA PHE A 430 -10.80 -3.25 13.62
C PHE A 430 -11.74 -4.14 12.79
N ALA A 431 -11.71 -4.09 11.45
CA ALA A 431 -12.61 -4.83 10.58
C ALA A 431 -12.54 -6.35 10.81
N GLU A 432 -11.32 -6.88 10.95
CA GLU A 432 -11.10 -8.30 11.21
C GLU A 432 -11.62 -8.72 12.58
N ALA A 433 -11.27 -7.96 13.63
CA ALA A 433 -11.72 -8.23 15.00
C ALA A 433 -13.25 -8.17 15.13
N LYS A 434 -13.90 -7.20 14.46
CA LYS A 434 -15.36 -7.10 14.38
C LYS A 434 -15.98 -8.30 13.66
N SER A 435 -15.37 -8.77 12.59
CA SER A 435 -15.85 -9.91 11.81
C SER A 435 -15.74 -11.22 12.60
N LYS A 436 -14.60 -11.46 13.26
CA LYS A 436 -14.37 -12.62 14.14
C LYS A 436 -15.39 -12.67 15.27
N ARG A 437 -15.61 -11.56 15.98
CA ARG A 437 -16.61 -11.50 17.06
C ARG A 437 -18.04 -11.72 16.59
N LYS A 438 -18.39 -11.27 15.38
CA LYS A 438 -19.70 -11.58 14.78
C LYS A 438 -19.84 -13.07 14.46
N ALA A 439 -18.76 -13.72 14.01
CA ALA A 439 -18.73 -15.15 13.76
C ALA A 439 -18.85 -15.96 15.06
N GLU A 440 -18.11 -15.61 16.11
CA GLU A 440 -18.19 -16.23 17.44
C GLU A 440 -19.62 -16.17 18.00
N LYS A 441 -20.24 -14.99 17.99
CA LYS A 441 -21.66 -14.84 18.42
C LYS A 441 -22.67 -15.63 17.58
N ARG A 442 -22.32 -16.00 16.35
CA ARG A 442 -23.17 -16.83 15.48
C ARG A 442 -22.90 -18.32 15.72
N ALA A 443 -21.66 -18.69 16.00
CA ALA A 443 -21.25 -20.06 16.33
C ALA A 443 -21.74 -20.51 17.72
N ASP A 444 -21.86 -19.57 18.67
CA ASP A 444 -22.49 -19.81 19.98
C ASP A 444 -24.01 -20.05 19.86
N LYS A 445 -24.60 -19.77 18.69
CA LYS A 445 -26.03 -19.92 18.41
C LYS A 445 -26.36 -21.11 17.49
N SER A 446 -25.38 -21.89 17.05
CA SER A 446 -25.58 -23.01 16.11
C SER A 446 -25.05 -24.34 16.67
N ASN A 447 -25.82 -25.43 16.51
CA ASN A 447 -25.44 -26.79 16.92
C ASN A 447 -24.27 -27.36 16.08
N GLY A 448 -23.63 -28.41 16.62
CA GLY A 448 -22.24 -28.81 16.35
C GLY A 448 -21.84 -29.14 14.90
N GLU A 449 -22.75 -29.60 14.04
CA GLU A 449 -22.41 -30.05 12.69
C GLU A 449 -22.25 -28.91 11.66
N ASP A 450 -22.91 -27.77 11.88
CA ASP A 450 -22.81 -26.59 11.02
C ASP A 450 -21.49 -25.80 11.23
N LYS A 451 -20.78 -26.05 12.33
CA LYS A 451 -19.55 -25.31 12.68
C LYS A 451 -18.40 -25.55 11.69
N VAL A 452 -18.22 -26.78 11.22
CA VAL A 452 -17.07 -27.17 10.38
C VAL A 452 -17.26 -26.72 8.92
N LYS A 453 -18.47 -26.91 8.35
CA LYS A 453 -18.81 -26.43 6.99
C LYS A 453 -18.77 -24.90 6.87
N MET A 454 -19.11 -24.17 7.95
CA MET A 454 -19.15 -22.72 7.94
C MET A 454 -17.76 -22.08 8.05
N MET A 455 -16.82 -22.68 8.80
CA MET A 455 -15.42 -22.22 8.86
C MET A 455 -14.72 -22.31 7.50
N MET A 456 -15.03 -23.32 6.68
CA MET A 456 -14.47 -23.45 5.32
C MET A 456 -15.00 -22.38 4.35
N LYS A 457 -16.29 -22.02 4.39
CA LYS A 457 -16.90 -20.97 3.53
C LYS A 457 -16.37 -19.56 3.78
N ILE A 458 -15.77 -19.28 4.95
CA ILE A 458 -15.20 -17.97 5.29
C ILE A 458 -13.90 -17.71 4.51
N LYS A 459 -13.19 -18.75 4.04
CA LYS A 459 -12.00 -18.58 3.18
C LYS A 459 -12.32 -18.16 1.74
N GLU A 460 -13.54 -18.42 1.25
CA GLU A 460 -13.86 -18.29 -0.19
C GLU A 460 -14.60 -17.01 -0.59
N LYS A 461 -15.26 -16.28 0.33
CA LYS A 461 -15.97 -15.04 -0.01
C LYS A 461 -15.05 -13.81 -0.04
N LYS A 462 -14.18 -13.73 -1.03
CA LYS A 462 -13.53 -12.47 -1.47
C LYS A 462 -14.14 -12.00 -2.79
N GLY A 463 -15.26 -11.29 -2.71
CA GLY A 463 -15.85 -10.64 -3.88
C GLY A 463 -17.19 -9.99 -3.53
N LEU A 464 -17.19 -8.71 -3.20
CA LEU A 464 -18.41 -7.88 -3.20
C LEU A 464 -18.61 -7.24 -4.58
N PRO A 465 -19.85 -6.91 -4.99
CA PRO A 465 -20.14 -6.33 -6.29
C PRO A 465 -19.24 -5.11 -6.57
N THR A 466 -18.62 -5.10 -7.75
CA THR A 466 -17.85 -3.96 -8.25
C THR A 466 -18.81 -2.80 -8.52
N VAL A 467 -18.42 -1.59 -8.14
CA VAL A 467 -19.13 -0.37 -8.54
C VAL A 467 -18.89 -0.16 -10.03
N GLN A 468 -19.79 -0.68 -10.87
CA GLN A 468 -19.82 -0.37 -12.30
C GLN A 468 -20.40 1.03 -12.51
N GLU A 469 -19.84 1.74 -13.49
CA GLU A 469 -20.41 2.98 -14.00
C GLU A 469 -21.51 2.62 -15.01
N GLU A 470 -22.69 3.22 -14.87
CA GLU A 470 -23.68 3.26 -15.95
C GLU A 470 -23.11 4.04 -17.13
N SER A 471 -23.46 3.61 -18.34
CA SER A 471 -22.98 4.21 -19.57
C SER A 471 -23.38 5.69 -19.65
N LEU A 472 -22.61 6.51 -20.36
CA LEU A 472 -22.94 7.93 -20.57
C LEU A 472 -24.33 8.15 -21.20
N GLY A 473 -24.89 7.14 -21.88
CA GLY A 473 -26.25 7.17 -22.43
C GLY A 473 -27.38 7.02 -21.41
N GLU A 474 -27.12 6.45 -20.23
CA GLU A 474 -28.13 6.27 -19.16
C GLU A 474 -28.21 7.49 -18.22
N ARG A 475 -27.17 8.33 -18.20
CA ARG A 475 -27.10 9.56 -17.38
C ARG A 475 -28.09 10.65 -17.75
N GLU A 476 -28.69 10.59 -18.94
CA GLU A 476 -29.68 11.58 -19.38
C GLU A 476 -31.10 11.25 -18.90
N ARG A 477 -31.41 9.99 -18.61
CA ARG A 477 -32.75 9.58 -18.11
C ARG A 477 -32.90 9.68 -16.59
N SER A 478 -31.81 9.58 -15.83
CA SER A 478 -31.83 9.52 -14.35
C SER A 478 -31.82 10.89 -13.65
N LYS A 479 -31.88 12.00 -14.40
CA LYS A 479 -31.84 13.37 -13.84
C LYS A 479 -33.12 13.80 -13.10
N GLN A 480 -34.20 13.03 -13.15
CA GLN A 480 -35.51 13.48 -12.61
C GLN A 480 -35.92 12.95 -11.23
N GLN A 481 -35.17 12.07 -10.56
CA GLN A 481 -35.62 11.55 -9.25
C GLN A 481 -34.52 11.48 -8.18
N GLY A 482 -34.79 12.10 -7.02
CA GLY A 482 -34.14 11.77 -5.75
C GLY A 482 -33.29 12.87 -5.09
N THR A 483 -33.90 13.98 -4.66
CA THR A 483 -33.25 15.05 -3.87
C THR A 483 -33.18 14.74 -2.36
N ALA A 484 -34.08 13.91 -1.82
CA ALA A 484 -34.16 13.62 -0.39
C ALA A 484 -33.13 12.59 0.12
N LYS A 485 -32.85 11.53 -0.65
CA LYS A 485 -31.84 10.51 -0.30
C LYS A 485 -30.41 11.08 -0.29
N ARG A 486 -30.14 12.02 -1.21
CA ARG A 486 -28.85 12.73 -1.33
C ARG A 486 -28.51 13.58 -0.09
N ARG A 487 -29.50 14.12 0.63
CA ARG A 487 -29.28 14.95 1.82
C ARG A 487 -28.91 14.14 3.07
N ARG A 488 -29.53 12.98 3.31
CA ARG A 488 -29.17 12.09 4.43
C ARG A 488 -27.80 11.43 4.25
N GLU A 489 -27.42 11.10 3.00
CA GLU A 489 -26.10 10.51 2.70
C GLU A 489 -24.97 11.55 2.73
N ALA A 490 -25.25 12.82 2.38
CA ALA A 490 -24.29 13.91 2.49
C ALA A 490 -23.85 14.20 3.95
N ALA A 491 -24.75 14.05 4.92
CA ALA A 491 -24.41 14.21 6.35
C ALA A 491 -23.43 13.13 6.85
N GLY A 492 -23.59 11.88 6.39
CA GLY A 492 -22.60 10.81 6.65
C GLY A 492 -21.25 11.03 5.96
N LEU A 493 -21.25 11.72 4.81
CA LEU A 493 -20.06 12.10 4.05
C LEU A 493 -19.23 13.20 4.72
N THR A 494 -19.86 14.18 5.37
CA THR A 494 -19.15 15.22 6.14
C THR A 494 -18.47 14.63 7.37
N ALA A 495 -19.11 13.67 8.05
CA ALA A 495 -18.49 12.91 9.13
C ALA A 495 -17.35 12.00 8.64
N ALA A 496 -17.46 11.41 7.44
CA ALA A 496 -16.42 10.58 6.82
C ALA A 496 -15.22 11.40 6.31
N LEU A 497 -15.44 12.60 5.76
CA LEU A 497 -14.37 13.52 5.35
C LEU A 497 -13.66 14.15 6.55
N ALA A 498 -14.36 14.37 7.67
CA ALA A 498 -13.74 14.75 8.93
C ALA A 498 -12.80 13.66 9.50
N ARG A 499 -13.05 12.37 9.19
CA ARG A 499 -12.12 11.26 9.52
C ARG A 499 -10.85 11.28 8.66
N VAL A 500 -10.89 11.90 7.48
CA VAL A 500 -9.72 12.09 6.60
C VAL A 500 -8.99 13.41 6.92
N ARG A 501 -9.67 14.43 7.44
CA ARG A 501 -9.09 15.76 7.73
C ARG A 501 -8.40 15.88 9.10
N ILE A 502 -8.57 14.93 10.02
CA ILE A 502 -7.90 14.94 11.35
C ILE A 502 -6.73 13.93 11.39
N VAL A 503 -6.26 13.46 10.23
CA VAL A 503 -5.16 12.51 10.14
C VAL A 503 -4.05 13.04 9.23
#